data_AF-A0AAJ4PAL6-F1
#
_entry.id   AF-A0AAJ4PAL6-F1
#
_cell.length_a   1.000
_cell.length_b   1.000
_cell.length_c   1.000
_cell.angle_alpha   90.00
_cell.angle_beta   90.00
_cell.angle_gamma   90.00
#
_symmetry.space_group_name_H-M   'P 1'
#
loop_
_entity.id
_entity.type
_entity.pdbx_description
1 polymer ?
#
loop_
_entity_poly.entity_id
_entity_poly.type
_entity_poly.pdbx_seq_one_letter_code
_entity_poly.pdbx_strand_id
1 'polypeptide(L)'
;MKLASKKNNAFYVTRYPKENLLLSVDANMEINNKLHTAIGVFINDEKIVLAFRKIDEIIEIAISDIEQISKIDKIFSKYLFIKTPNFEYKIDFTFKKERNLTHDSIKSLVEKYNESILQKNIDDLPELVSEKLMDLEEDDSEEINEIISVPKDDDIQVIETYIAGIDKHEIDNYIKYHVKKRNNQKYGGASKRKLIELLEDYPRIYKYNRLSNSKLKFELDPDNQHDSFAVKVYVDGFLLGYIPKTESELIHDFINQGKDIKGKVVIRGGKHMTLNDDDELEEVRGKYYSDLTLKIQ
;
A
#
# COMPACT_ATOMS: atom_id res chain seq x y z
N MET A 1 12.43 13.72 19.87
CA MET A 1 12.36 12.39 19.22
C MET A 1 13.80 11.87 19.10
N LYS A 2 14.24 10.88 19.89
CA LYS A 2 15.60 10.31 19.80
C LYS A 2 15.53 8.82 20.04
N LEU A 3 15.78 8.03 19.00
CA LEU A 3 16.22 6.65 19.09
C LEU A 3 17.31 6.48 18.03
N ALA A 4 18.53 6.89 18.37
CA ALA A 4 19.69 6.71 17.51
C ALA A 4 20.72 5.84 18.24
N SER A 5 21.28 4.86 17.53
CA SER A 5 22.48 4.15 17.93
C SER A 5 23.65 5.15 17.98
N LYS A 6 24.29 5.32 19.15
CA LYS A 6 25.43 6.25 19.36
C LYS A 6 26.58 6.06 18.34
N LYS A 7 26.72 4.87 17.75
CA LYS A 7 27.85 4.51 16.88
C LYS A 7 27.67 4.97 15.42
N ASN A 8 26.43 5.08 14.93
CA ASN A 8 26.18 5.49 13.53
C ASN A 8 26.18 7.00 13.35
N ASN A 9 25.76 7.75 14.37
CA ASN A 9 25.78 9.21 14.32
C ASN A 9 27.20 9.75 14.13
N ALA A 10 28.22 9.09 14.67
CA ALA A 10 29.61 9.51 14.53
C ALA A 10 30.08 9.49 13.06
N PHE A 11 29.67 8.48 12.28
CA PHE A 11 29.97 8.43 10.84
C PHE A 11 29.37 9.63 10.12
N TYR A 12 28.06 9.86 10.31
CA TYR A 12 27.36 10.94 9.61
C TYR A 12 27.89 12.32 10.00
N VAL A 13 28.03 12.59 11.31
CA VAL A 13 28.50 13.91 11.81
C VAL A 13 29.93 14.20 11.36
N THR A 14 30.80 13.18 11.25
CA THR A 14 32.16 13.39 10.74
C THR A 14 32.16 13.77 9.26
N ARG A 15 31.27 13.17 8.47
CA ARG A 15 31.22 13.37 7.01
C ARG A 15 30.40 14.59 6.59
N TYR A 16 29.36 14.92 7.35
CA TYR A 16 28.44 16.02 7.10
C TYR A 16 28.35 16.95 8.33
N PRO A 17 29.45 17.62 8.73
CA PRO A 17 29.54 18.35 10.00
C PRO A 17 28.65 19.60 10.07
N LYS A 18 28.13 20.06 8.93
CA LYS A 18 27.25 21.24 8.82
C LYS A 18 25.77 20.88 8.62
N GLU A 19 25.46 19.61 8.40
CA GLU A 19 24.09 19.16 8.13
C GLU A 19 23.40 18.73 9.44
N ASN A 20 22.12 19.03 9.56
CA ASN A 20 21.33 18.65 10.74
C ASN A 20 20.73 17.26 10.58
N LEU A 21 21.28 16.26 11.27
CA LEU A 21 20.77 14.90 11.25
C LEU A 21 19.43 14.79 11.99
N LEU A 22 18.36 14.46 11.27
CA LEU A 22 17.01 14.27 11.81
C LEU A 22 16.75 12.85 12.29
N LEU A 23 17.15 11.85 11.49
CA LEU A 23 16.98 10.43 11.83
C LEU A 23 18.21 9.62 11.43
N SER A 24 18.57 8.64 12.26
CA SER A 24 19.54 7.59 11.92
C SER A 24 19.05 6.23 12.38
N VAL A 25 19.03 5.28 11.46
CA VAL A 25 18.61 3.89 11.71
C VAL A 25 19.49 2.92 10.92
N ASP A 26 19.67 1.72 11.45
CA ASP A 26 20.35 0.63 10.75
C ASP A 26 19.34 -0.14 9.90
N ALA A 27 19.71 -0.41 8.64
CA ALA A 27 18.92 -1.23 7.73
C ALA A 27 19.84 -2.08 6.83
N ASN A 28 19.24 -2.91 6.00
CA ASN A 28 19.87 -3.57 4.87
C ASN A 28 19.20 -3.04 3.59
N MET A 29 19.80 -3.28 2.43
CA MET A 29 19.19 -2.92 1.15
C MET A 29 19.35 -4.07 0.19
N GLU A 30 18.32 -4.31 -0.60
CA GLU A 30 18.37 -5.27 -1.69
C GLU A 30 18.71 -4.54 -2.99
N ILE A 31 19.84 -4.88 -3.60
CA ILE A 31 20.27 -4.37 -4.91
C ILE A 31 20.46 -5.60 -5.80
N ASN A 32 19.78 -5.65 -6.96
CA ASN A 32 19.89 -6.76 -7.91
C ASN A 32 19.71 -8.15 -7.27
N ASN A 33 18.69 -8.30 -6.41
CA ASN A 33 18.40 -9.51 -5.62
C ASN A 33 19.53 -9.96 -4.67
N LYS A 34 20.49 -9.08 -4.35
CA LYS A 34 21.51 -9.31 -3.33
C LYS A 34 21.26 -8.41 -2.14
N LEU A 35 21.28 -9.00 -0.94
CA LEU A 35 21.13 -8.24 0.30
C LEU A 35 22.48 -7.65 0.72
N HIS A 36 22.56 -6.33 0.73
CA HIS A 36 23.68 -5.58 1.24
C HIS A 36 23.41 -5.24 2.71
N THR A 37 24.20 -5.87 3.59
CA THR A 37 23.98 -5.81 5.04
C THR A 37 24.65 -4.61 5.69
N ALA A 38 23.97 -4.06 6.70
CA ALA A 38 24.47 -3.01 7.58
C ALA A 38 24.70 -1.65 6.90
N ILE A 39 23.61 -1.07 6.41
CA ILE A 39 23.51 0.28 5.88
C ILE A 39 23.05 1.21 6.99
N GLY A 40 23.76 2.31 7.19
CA GLY A 40 23.23 3.43 7.94
C GLY A 40 22.29 4.21 7.04
N VAL A 41 21.00 4.29 7.40
CA VAL A 41 20.04 5.21 6.79
C VAL A 41 20.04 6.47 7.62
N PHE A 42 20.44 7.58 7.01
CA PHE A 42 20.48 8.89 7.63
C PHE A 42 19.55 9.82 6.87
N ILE A 43 18.79 10.64 7.59
CA ILE A 43 17.85 11.60 7.00
C ILE A 43 18.16 12.96 7.59
N ASN A 44 18.29 13.96 6.73
CA ASN A 44 18.26 15.37 7.08
C ASN A 44 17.06 16.05 6.37
N ASP A 45 17.02 17.37 6.36
CA ASP A 45 15.99 18.19 5.72
C ASP A 45 16.05 18.19 4.18
N GLU A 46 17.20 17.90 3.59
CA GLU A 46 17.44 18.00 2.14
C GLU A 46 17.51 16.64 1.42
N LYS A 47 17.93 15.58 2.12
CA LYS A 47 18.28 14.28 1.52
C LYS A 47 18.23 13.10 2.49
N ILE A 48 18.22 11.92 1.89
CA ILE A 48 18.43 10.62 2.53
C ILE A 48 19.82 10.13 2.12
N VAL A 49 20.62 9.71 3.10
CA VAL A 49 21.94 9.12 2.87
C VAL A 49 21.92 7.65 3.28
N LEU A 50 22.25 6.76 2.35
CA LEU A 50 22.41 5.33 2.55
C LEU A 50 23.90 4.99 2.50
N ALA A 51 24.51 4.64 3.62
CA ALA A 51 25.95 4.35 3.69
C ALA A 51 26.24 2.86 3.96
N PHE A 52 27.00 2.21 3.09
CA PHE A 52 27.24 0.78 3.08
C PHE A 52 28.57 0.41 3.75
N ARG A 53 28.54 -0.19 4.94
CA ARG A 53 29.75 -0.45 5.76
C ARG A 53 30.84 -1.31 5.08
N LYS A 54 30.47 -2.21 4.16
CA LYS A 54 31.40 -3.21 3.58
C LYS A 54 32.00 -2.82 2.24
N ILE A 55 31.41 -1.86 1.53
CA ILE A 55 31.77 -1.56 0.14
C ILE A 55 32.14 -0.08 -0.07
N ASP A 56 32.25 0.70 1.02
CA ASP A 56 32.58 2.13 1.00
C ASP A 56 31.76 2.94 -0.02
N GLU A 57 30.51 2.53 -0.18
CA GLU A 57 29.56 3.15 -1.10
C GLU A 57 28.58 4.01 -0.30
N ILE A 58 28.22 5.15 -0.87
CA ILE A 58 27.24 6.08 -0.32
C ILE A 58 26.28 6.44 -1.44
N ILE A 59 25.00 6.28 -1.16
CA ILE A 59 23.92 6.74 -2.03
C ILE A 59 23.25 7.93 -1.34
N GLU A 60 23.19 9.05 -2.03
CA GLU A 60 22.45 10.24 -1.58
C GLU A 60 21.22 10.41 -2.47
N ILE A 61 20.05 10.49 -1.85
CA ILE A 61 18.76 10.68 -2.52
C ILE A 61 18.23 12.03 -2.05
N ALA A 62 18.18 13.03 -2.93
CA ALA A 62 17.57 14.31 -2.61
C ALA A 62 16.07 14.14 -2.34
N ILE A 63 15.52 14.87 -1.36
CA ILE A 63 14.08 14.83 -1.06
C ILE A 63 13.26 15.26 -2.29
N SER A 64 13.79 16.20 -3.08
CA SER A 64 13.20 16.65 -4.35
C SER A 64 13.04 15.56 -5.40
N ASP A 65 13.86 14.51 -5.33
CA ASP A 65 13.92 13.46 -6.35
C ASP A 65 13.04 12.25 -5.99
N ILE A 66 12.31 12.31 -4.86
CA ILE A 66 11.45 11.23 -4.42
C ILE A 66 10.07 11.37 -5.07
N GLU A 67 9.77 10.50 -6.04
CA GLU A 67 8.46 10.44 -6.70
C GLU A 67 7.43 9.72 -5.83
N GLN A 68 7.88 8.66 -5.13
CA GLN A 68 6.99 7.83 -4.34
C GLN A 68 7.74 7.20 -3.17
N ILE A 69 7.10 7.19 -2.02
CA ILE A 69 7.50 6.37 -0.88
C ILE A 69 6.36 5.43 -0.52
N SER A 70 6.68 4.14 -0.37
CA SER A 70 5.67 3.15 0.00
C SER A 70 6.23 2.13 0.97
N LYS A 71 5.32 1.57 1.77
CA LYS A 71 5.62 0.51 2.71
C LYS A 71 4.73 -0.68 2.42
N ILE A 72 5.23 -1.89 2.57
CA ILE A 72 4.37 -3.06 2.44
C ILE A 72 3.51 -3.15 3.70
N ASP A 73 2.19 -2.99 3.55
CA ASP A 73 1.21 -3.13 4.63
C ASP A 73 0.90 -4.60 4.94
N LYS A 74 1.96 -5.34 5.30
CA LYS A 74 1.90 -6.64 5.98
C LYS A 74 2.37 -6.46 7.42
N ILE A 75 1.75 -7.20 8.34
CA ILE A 75 1.91 -7.03 9.80
C ILE A 75 3.37 -7.04 10.27
N PHE A 76 4.24 -7.83 9.63
CA PHE A 76 5.68 -7.91 9.93
C PHE A 76 6.60 -7.41 8.82
N SER A 77 6.08 -6.81 7.75
CA SER A 77 6.98 -6.30 6.72
C SER A 77 7.89 -5.24 7.31
N LYS A 78 9.17 -5.40 7.03
CA LYS A 78 10.20 -4.45 7.43
C LYS A 78 10.73 -3.68 6.23
N TYR A 79 10.06 -3.80 5.08
CA TYR A 79 10.52 -3.18 3.85
C TYR A 79 9.92 -1.78 3.65
N LEU A 80 10.78 -0.87 3.21
CA LEU A 80 10.44 0.44 2.68
C LEU A 80 10.90 0.52 1.22
N PHE A 81 10.08 1.12 0.38
CA PHE A 81 10.38 1.36 -1.02
C PHE A 81 10.43 2.85 -1.24
N ILE A 82 11.51 3.33 -1.87
CA ILE A 82 11.68 4.72 -2.28
C ILE A 82 11.90 4.70 -3.78
N LYS A 83 11.01 5.35 -4.52
CA LYS A 83 11.12 5.48 -5.97
C LYS A 83 11.59 6.88 -6.33
N THR A 84 12.57 6.93 -7.22
CA THR A 84 13.13 8.12 -7.86
C THR A 84 12.99 7.97 -9.39
N PRO A 85 13.20 9.03 -10.19
CA PRO A 85 13.06 8.94 -11.65
C PRO A 85 13.90 7.83 -12.29
N ASN A 86 15.05 7.50 -11.68
CA ASN A 86 16.03 6.58 -12.25
C ASN A 86 16.06 5.21 -11.57
N PHE A 87 15.51 5.08 -10.36
CA PHE A 87 15.72 3.89 -9.54
C PHE A 87 14.67 3.70 -8.45
N GLU A 88 14.41 2.44 -8.09
CA GLU A 88 13.61 2.04 -6.92
C GLU A 88 14.51 1.36 -5.87
N TYR A 89 14.56 1.97 -4.69
CA TYR A 89 15.34 1.50 -3.55
C TYR A 89 14.47 0.64 -2.62
N LYS A 90 14.84 -0.63 -2.42
CA LYS A 90 14.22 -1.53 -1.45
C LYS A 90 15.07 -1.64 -0.18
N ILE A 91 14.61 -1.03 0.90
CA ILE A 91 15.31 -0.96 2.18
C ILE A 91 14.64 -1.90 3.18
N ASP A 92 15.42 -2.79 3.79
CA ASP A 92 15.00 -3.81 4.74
C ASP A 92 15.45 -3.47 6.17
N PHE A 93 14.52 -3.11 7.04
CA PHE A 93 14.82 -2.67 8.40
C PHE A 93 14.91 -3.86 9.36
N THR A 94 15.66 -3.71 10.45
CA THR A 94 15.70 -4.75 11.50
C THR A 94 14.36 -4.87 12.21
N PHE A 95 13.72 -3.72 12.51
CA PHE A 95 12.43 -3.65 13.16
C PHE A 95 11.40 -2.84 12.37
N LYS A 96 10.14 -3.29 12.38
CA LYS A 96 9.01 -2.57 11.77
C LYS A 96 8.85 -1.13 12.30
N LYS A 97 9.15 -0.92 13.59
CA LYS A 97 9.08 0.41 14.20
C LYS A 97 10.07 1.39 13.53
N GLU A 98 11.26 0.93 13.19
CA GLU A 98 12.28 1.72 12.48
C GLU A 98 11.84 2.01 11.06
N ARG A 99 11.29 1.01 10.35
CA ARG A 99 10.68 1.19 9.02
C ARG A 99 9.60 2.27 9.04
N ASN A 100 8.66 2.19 9.98
CA ASN A 100 7.57 3.15 10.11
C ASN A 100 8.09 4.55 10.44
N LEU A 101 8.99 4.65 11.41
CA LEU A 101 9.63 5.91 11.78
C LEU A 101 10.33 6.58 10.59
N THR A 102 11.04 5.78 9.80
CA THR A 102 11.75 6.24 8.59
C THR A 102 10.77 6.68 7.52
N HIS A 103 9.75 5.86 7.24
CA HIS A 103 8.69 6.18 6.30
C HIS A 103 8.02 7.51 6.62
N ASP A 104 7.57 7.68 7.87
CA ASP A 104 6.81 8.86 8.29
C ASP A 104 7.70 10.12 8.29
N SER A 105 8.99 9.97 8.61
CA SER A 105 9.96 11.08 8.54
C SER A 105 10.19 11.55 7.10
N ILE A 106 10.40 10.62 6.16
CA ILE A 106 10.60 10.98 4.74
C ILE A 106 9.31 11.56 4.16
N LYS A 107 8.16 10.95 4.44
CA LYS A 107 6.87 11.42 3.95
C LYS A 107 6.61 12.87 4.36
N SER A 108 6.85 13.20 5.63
CA SER A 108 6.70 14.58 6.12
C SER A 108 7.65 15.58 5.44
N LEU A 109 8.87 15.16 5.09
CA LEU A 109 9.82 16.03 4.38
C LEU A 109 9.40 16.27 2.93
N VAL A 110 8.93 15.23 2.23
CA VAL A 110 8.40 15.36 0.86
C VAL A 110 7.17 16.27 0.82
N GLU A 111 6.25 16.12 1.78
CA GLU A 111 5.08 17.00 1.90
C GLU A 111 5.50 18.47 2.08
N LYS A 112 6.42 18.76 3.01
CA LYS A 112 6.95 20.11 3.24
C LYS A 112 7.65 20.69 2.01
N TYR A 113 8.42 19.87 1.29
CA TYR A 113 9.10 20.30 0.08
C TYR A 113 8.08 20.72 -1.00
N ASN A 114 7.04 19.90 -1.21
CA ASN A 114 5.99 20.20 -2.18
C ASN A 114 5.19 21.47 -1.82
N GLU A 115 4.86 21.66 -0.54
CA GLU A 115 4.23 22.89 -0.03
C GLU A 115 5.11 24.12 -0.32
N SER A 116 6.43 24.02 -0.13
CA SER A 116 7.37 25.13 -0.38
C SER A 116 7.45 25.52 -1.86
N ILE A 117 7.35 24.54 -2.78
CA ILE A 117 7.32 24.81 -4.23
C ILE A 117 6.02 25.52 -4.60
N LEU A 118 4.88 25.04 -4.08
CA LEU A 118 3.57 25.65 -4.35
C LEU A 118 3.53 27.10 -3.88
N GLN A 119 4.00 27.39 -2.66
CA GLN A 119 4.04 28.74 -2.13
C GLN A 119 4.93 29.66 -2.97
N LYS A 120 6.13 29.18 -3.34
CA LYS A 120 7.04 29.97 -4.18
C LYS A 120 6.44 30.30 -5.55
N ASN A 121 5.74 29.35 -6.16
CA ASN A 121 5.07 29.58 -7.44
C ASN A 121 3.92 30.59 -7.31
N ILE A 122 3.27 30.69 -6.14
CA ILE A 122 2.24 31.69 -5.85
C ILE A 122 2.87 33.07 -5.63
N ASP A 123 3.97 33.13 -4.88
CA ASP A 123 4.69 34.38 -4.55
C ASP A 123 5.35 35.01 -5.80
N ASP A 124 5.69 34.20 -6.81
CA ASP A 124 6.27 34.63 -8.09
C ASP A 124 5.20 35.07 -9.13
N LEU A 125 3.89 35.06 -8.79
CA LEU A 125 2.82 35.57 -9.66
C LEU A 125 2.76 37.12 -9.65
N PRO A 126 2.46 37.78 -10.79
CA PRO A 126 2.27 39.23 -10.83
C PRO A 126 1.14 39.69 -9.90
N GLU A 127 1.34 40.80 -9.17
CA GLU A 127 0.40 41.40 -8.19
C GLU A 127 -1.08 41.48 -8.66
N LEU A 128 -1.30 41.68 -9.97
CA LEU A 128 -2.65 41.74 -10.56
C LEU A 128 -3.42 40.42 -10.53
N VAL A 129 -2.72 39.28 -10.38
CA VAL A 129 -3.30 37.92 -10.32
C VAL A 129 -3.52 37.49 -8.86
N SER A 130 -2.66 37.93 -7.93
CA SER A 130 -2.84 37.65 -6.50
C SER A 130 -4.06 38.35 -5.91
N GLU A 131 -4.36 39.59 -6.33
CA GLU A 131 -5.59 40.28 -5.91
C GLU A 131 -6.86 39.57 -6.42
N LYS A 132 -6.85 39.04 -7.65
CA LYS A 132 -7.99 38.29 -8.20
C LYS A 132 -8.24 36.94 -7.53
N LEU A 133 -7.22 36.32 -6.94
CA LEU A 133 -7.34 35.05 -6.21
C LEU A 133 -7.83 35.23 -4.77
N MET A 134 -7.66 36.41 -4.18
CA MET A 134 -8.16 36.72 -2.83
C MET A 134 -9.64 37.11 -2.80
N ASP A 135 -10.21 37.54 -3.94
CA ASP A 135 -11.63 37.90 -4.10
C ASP A 135 -12.54 36.74 -4.57
N LEU A 136 -11.99 35.54 -4.80
CA LEU A 136 -12.77 34.35 -5.12
C LEU A 136 -13.20 33.66 -3.82
N GLU A 137 -14.45 33.86 -3.43
CA GLU A 137 -15.11 33.04 -2.40
C GLU A 137 -15.13 31.55 -2.86
N GLU A 138 -15.08 30.63 -1.88
CA GLU A 138 -14.75 29.19 -2.00
C GLU A 138 -15.59 28.31 -2.98
N ASP A 139 -16.46 28.87 -3.82
CA ASP A 139 -17.49 28.10 -4.56
C ASP A 139 -17.27 27.90 -6.08
N ASP A 140 -16.25 28.50 -6.72
CA ASP A 140 -16.04 28.37 -8.18
C ASP A 140 -14.69 27.71 -8.56
N SER A 141 -14.39 26.55 -7.97
CA SER A 141 -13.15 25.77 -8.22
C SER A 141 -13.10 25.03 -9.57
N GLU A 142 -14.12 25.16 -10.43
CA GLU A 142 -14.21 24.42 -11.70
C GLU A 142 -13.45 25.09 -12.86
N GLU A 143 -13.26 26.42 -12.88
CA GLU A 143 -12.66 27.11 -14.04
C GLU A 143 -11.12 27.08 -14.10
N ILE A 144 -10.43 26.78 -13.00
CA ILE A 144 -8.95 26.78 -12.96
C ILE A 144 -8.37 25.45 -13.50
N ASN A 145 -9.14 24.36 -13.48
CA ASN A 145 -8.68 23.05 -13.93
C ASN A 145 -8.62 22.90 -15.47
N GLU A 146 -9.16 23.85 -16.24
CA GLU A 146 -9.22 23.74 -17.71
C GLU A 146 -7.90 24.15 -18.42
N ILE A 147 -6.98 24.84 -17.74
CA ILE A 147 -5.80 25.46 -18.41
C ILE A 147 -4.54 24.57 -18.38
N ILE A 148 -4.49 23.52 -17.54
CA ILE A 148 -3.32 22.62 -17.43
C ILE A 148 -3.72 21.18 -17.77
N SER A 149 -4.03 20.92 -19.03
CA SER A 149 -4.23 19.57 -19.55
C SER A 149 -2.90 18.88 -19.87
N VAL A 150 -2.34 18.21 -18.86
CA VAL A 150 -1.52 17.01 -19.10
C VAL A 150 -2.47 15.83 -18.97
N PRO A 151 -2.56 14.92 -19.96
CA PRO A 151 -3.45 13.77 -19.85
C PRO A 151 -2.93 12.86 -18.73
N LYS A 152 -3.57 12.95 -17.57
CA LYS A 152 -3.40 11.98 -16.48
C LYS A 152 -4.29 10.78 -16.79
N ASP A 153 -3.80 9.59 -16.46
CA ASP A 153 -4.57 8.33 -16.34
C ASP A 153 -5.65 8.39 -15.22
N ASP A 154 -6.21 9.57 -14.97
CA ASP A 154 -7.18 9.88 -13.93
C ASP A 154 -8.58 9.58 -14.45
N ASP A 155 -9.00 8.32 -14.34
CA ASP A 155 -10.42 8.02 -14.11
C ASP A 155 -10.65 6.64 -13.47
N ILE A 156 -9.61 6.04 -12.88
CA ILE A 156 -9.77 4.79 -12.13
C ILE A 156 -10.14 5.14 -10.69
N GLN A 157 -11.43 5.11 -10.39
CA GLN A 157 -11.89 5.18 -9.00
C GLN A 157 -11.65 3.84 -8.29
N VAL A 158 -10.88 3.90 -7.21
CA VAL A 158 -10.57 2.73 -6.35
C VAL A 158 -11.45 2.78 -5.12
N ILE A 159 -12.31 1.78 -4.96
CA ILE A 159 -13.23 1.67 -3.82
C ILE A 159 -12.82 0.46 -2.99
N GLU A 160 -12.50 0.70 -1.71
CA GLU A 160 -12.26 -0.35 -0.73
C GLU A 160 -13.50 -0.52 0.15
N THR A 161 -14.11 -1.70 0.10
CA THR A 161 -15.36 -2.02 0.80
C THR A 161 -15.34 -3.41 1.43
N TYR A 162 -16.21 -3.64 2.42
CA TYR A 162 -16.46 -4.97 2.97
C TYR A 162 -17.80 -5.51 2.44
N ILE A 163 -17.90 -6.82 2.23
CA ILE A 163 -19.15 -7.43 1.76
C ILE A 163 -20.06 -7.74 2.95
N ALA A 164 -21.30 -7.25 2.89
CA ALA A 164 -22.37 -7.51 3.84
C ALA A 164 -23.15 -8.79 3.46
N GLY A 165 -23.82 -9.40 4.44
CA GLY A 165 -24.69 -10.55 4.18
C GLY A 165 -23.98 -11.80 3.65
N ILE A 166 -22.67 -11.94 3.96
CA ILE A 166 -21.87 -13.07 3.52
C ILE A 166 -22.48 -14.38 4.01
N ASP A 167 -22.92 -15.23 3.06
CA ASP A 167 -23.30 -16.60 3.36
C ASP A 167 -22.03 -17.46 3.50
N LYS A 168 -21.81 -17.95 4.71
CA LYS A 168 -20.67 -18.80 5.06
C LYS A 168 -20.65 -20.12 4.27
N HIS A 169 -21.83 -20.67 3.98
CA HIS A 169 -21.96 -21.91 3.21
C HIS A 169 -21.53 -21.70 1.76
N GLU A 170 -21.94 -20.59 1.15
CA GLU A 170 -21.53 -20.22 -0.22
C GLU A 170 -20.03 -19.95 -0.32
N ILE A 171 -19.44 -19.26 0.65
CA ILE A 171 -17.97 -19.10 0.72
C ILE A 171 -17.26 -20.45 0.82
N ASP A 172 -17.72 -21.33 1.70
CA ASP A 172 -17.09 -22.63 1.88
C ASP A 172 -17.20 -23.48 0.60
N ASN A 173 -18.31 -23.37 -0.13
CA ASN A 173 -18.51 -24.03 -1.42
C ASN A 173 -17.62 -23.45 -2.52
N TYR A 174 -17.52 -22.13 -2.58
CA TYR A 174 -16.62 -21.43 -3.50
C TYR A 174 -15.15 -21.80 -3.26
N ILE A 175 -14.71 -21.83 -1.99
CA ILE A 175 -13.36 -22.30 -1.63
C ILE A 175 -13.16 -23.76 -2.05
N LYS A 176 -14.11 -24.66 -1.76
CA LYS A 176 -14.03 -26.07 -2.18
C LYS A 176 -13.95 -26.22 -3.71
N TYR A 177 -14.75 -25.45 -4.45
CA TYR A 177 -14.72 -25.42 -5.90
C TYR A 177 -13.34 -25.03 -6.42
N HIS A 178 -12.75 -23.94 -5.90
CA HIS A 178 -11.41 -23.51 -6.30
C HIS A 178 -10.31 -24.50 -5.93
N VAL A 179 -10.40 -25.10 -4.74
CA VAL A 179 -9.47 -26.15 -4.30
C VAL A 179 -9.49 -27.32 -5.27
N LYS A 180 -10.68 -27.79 -5.64
CA LYS A 180 -10.84 -28.90 -6.59
C LYS A 180 -10.38 -28.54 -7.99
N LYS A 181 -10.79 -27.37 -8.51
CA LYS A 181 -10.46 -26.90 -9.87
C LYS A 181 -8.97 -26.70 -10.08
N ARG A 182 -8.24 -26.20 -9.08
CA ARG A 182 -6.80 -25.90 -9.18
C ARG A 182 -5.91 -27.03 -8.65
N ASN A 183 -6.48 -28.19 -8.31
CA ASN A 183 -5.78 -29.29 -7.63
C ASN A 183 -4.97 -28.79 -6.41
N ASN A 184 -5.55 -27.85 -5.68
CA ASN A 184 -4.86 -27.05 -4.67
C ASN A 184 -4.69 -27.92 -3.42
N GLN A 185 -3.44 -28.20 -3.04
CA GLN A 185 -3.16 -28.93 -1.80
C GLN A 185 -3.25 -27.99 -0.59
N LYS A 186 -3.60 -28.55 0.58
CA LYS A 186 -3.54 -27.79 1.84
C LYS A 186 -2.14 -27.24 2.03
N TYR A 187 -2.03 -25.93 2.22
CA TYR A 187 -0.77 -25.20 2.34
C TYR A 187 0.22 -25.48 1.18
N GLY A 188 -0.31 -25.72 -0.02
CA GLY A 188 0.50 -26.05 -1.20
C GLY A 188 1.25 -27.39 -1.09
N GLY A 189 0.88 -28.26 -0.14
CA GLY A 189 1.58 -29.54 0.09
C GLY A 189 2.91 -29.41 0.84
N ALA A 190 3.21 -28.23 1.39
CA ALA A 190 4.46 -28.00 2.09
C ALA A 190 4.58 -28.83 3.38
N SER A 191 5.79 -29.34 3.64
CA SER A 191 6.12 -30.03 4.90
C SER A 191 6.18 -29.05 6.08
N LYS A 192 6.14 -29.55 7.32
CA LYS A 192 6.29 -28.72 8.54
C LYS A 192 7.51 -27.81 8.46
N ARG A 193 8.66 -28.36 8.07
CA ARG A 193 9.92 -27.60 7.93
C ARG A 193 9.80 -26.48 6.90
N LYS A 194 9.19 -26.78 5.74
CA LYS A 194 9.01 -25.79 4.66
C LYS A 194 7.99 -24.72 5.04
N LEU A 195 6.97 -25.04 5.84
CA LEU A 195 6.04 -24.06 6.38
C LEU A 195 6.72 -23.09 7.32
N ILE A 196 7.58 -23.56 8.22
CA ILE A 196 8.36 -22.70 9.13
C ILE A 196 9.26 -21.77 8.30
N GLU A 197 10.01 -22.32 7.35
CA GLU A 197 10.87 -21.52 6.44
C GLU A 197 10.06 -20.45 5.67
N LEU A 198 8.91 -20.84 5.11
CA LEU A 198 8.02 -19.88 4.44
C LEU A 198 7.42 -18.85 5.42
N LEU A 199 7.23 -19.19 6.69
CA LEU A 199 6.72 -18.26 7.69
C LEU A 199 7.74 -17.19 8.11
N GLU A 200 9.03 -17.41 7.83
CA GLU A 200 10.08 -16.38 7.96
C GLU A 200 9.82 -15.20 7.01
N ASP A 201 9.37 -15.51 5.77
CA ASP A 201 9.11 -14.52 4.71
C ASP A 201 7.64 -14.07 4.65
N TYR A 202 6.71 -14.93 5.07
CA TYR A 202 5.28 -14.72 4.98
C TYR A 202 4.63 -14.83 6.37
N PRO A 203 3.98 -13.79 6.92
CA PRO A 203 3.41 -13.84 8.27
C PRO A 203 2.32 -14.90 8.43
N ARG A 204 1.77 -15.40 7.31
CA ARG A 204 0.64 -16.30 7.24
C ARG A 204 0.73 -17.12 5.96
N ILE A 205 0.57 -18.43 6.07
CA ILE A 205 0.42 -19.32 4.92
C ILE A 205 -1.04 -19.77 4.87
N TYR A 206 -1.80 -19.23 3.93
CA TYR A 206 -3.21 -19.59 3.79
C TYR A 206 -3.37 -21.07 3.46
N LYS A 207 -4.40 -21.69 4.05
CA LYS A 207 -4.70 -23.13 3.87
C LYS A 207 -4.88 -23.50 2.41
N TYR A 208 -5.37 -22.58 1.60
CA TYR A 208 -5.47 -22.71 0.17
C TYR A 208 -4.91 -21.44 -0.49
N ASN A 209 -4.20 -21.60 -1.61
CA ASN A 209 -3.60 -20.49 -2.35
C ASN A 209 -4.61 -19.38 -2.62
N ARG A 210 -4.12 -18.13 -2.66
CA ARG A 210 -4.94 -16.95 -2.97
C ARG A 210 -5.76 -17.18 -4.23
N LEU A 211 -7.00 -16.70 -4.21
CA LEU A 211 -7.90 -16.68 -5.36
C LEU A 211 -7.49 -15.56 -6.32
N SER A 212 -6.23 -15.55 -6.76
CA SER A 212 -5.80 -14.67 -7.85
C SER A 212 -6.52 -15.09 -9.13
N ASN A 213 -6.97 -14.11 -9.92
CA ASN A 213 -7.60 -14.26 -11.24
C ASN A 213 -9.08 -14.71 -11.27
N SER A 214 -9.86 -14.51 -10.21
CA SER A 214 -11.31 -14.75 -10.28
C SER A 214 -12.04 -13.55 -10.87
N LYS A 215 -13.07 -13.80 -11.69
CA LYS A 215 -13.91 -12.74 -12.26
C LYS A 215 -14.92 -12.30 -11.22
N LEU A 216 -14.85 -11.03 -10.82
CA LEU A 216 -15.84 -10.43 -9.95
C LEU A 216 -16.89 -9.70 -10.80
N LYS A 217 -18.17 -9.79 -10.42
CA LYS A 217 -19.30 -9.16 -11.11
C LYS A 217 -20.19 -8.49 -10.07
N PHE A 218 -20.62 -7.27 -10.38
CA PHE A 218 -21.69 -6.59 -9.66
C PHE A 218 -23.00 -6.75 -10.41
N GLU A 219 -24.08 -6.92 -9.66
CA GLU A 219 -25.43 -7.01 -10.21
C GLU A 219 -26.37 -6.21 -9.31
N LEU A 220 -27.10 -5.25 -9.91
CA LEU A 220 -28.09 -4.47 -9.18
C LEU A 220 -29.25 -5.38 -8.75
N ASP A 221 -29.75 -5.18 -7.53
CA ASP A 221 -30.89 -5.91 -6.95
C ASP A 221 -31.99 -4.91 -6.57
N PRO A 222 -32.65 -4.27 -7.55
CA PRO A 222 -33.62 -3.19 -7.29
C PRO A 222 -34.86 -3.67 -6.53
N ASP A 223 -35.15 -4.98 -6.55
CA ASP A 223 -36.28 -5.60 -5.86
C ASP A 223 -35.94 -5.98 -4.40
N ASN A 224 -34.76 -5.63 -3.90
CA ASN A 224 -34.36 -5.95 -2.53
C ASN A 224 -35.25 -5.22 -1.52
N GLN A 225 -35.87 -5.99 -0.61
CA GLN A 225 -36.85 -5.47 0.34
C GLN A 225 -36.26 -4.54 1.42
N HIS A 226 -34.92 -4.45 1.54
CA HIS A 226 -34.23 -3.68 2.57
C HIS A 226 -33.44 -2.48 2.03
N ASP A 227 -33.03 -2.53 0.76
CA ASP A 227 -32.22 -1.48 0.12
C ASP A 227 -32.48 -1.41 -1.39
N SER A 228 -33.10 -0.33 -1.87
CA SER A 228 -33.39 -0.13 -3.30
C SER A 228 -32.14 0.04 -4.17
N PHE A 229 -30.99 0.33 -3.57
CA PHE A 229 -29.69 0.44 -4.25
C PHE A 229 -28.82 -0.80 -4.04
N ALA A 230 -29.38 -1.91 -3.54
CA ALA A 230 -28.62 -3.11 -3.25
C ALA A 230 -27.81 -3.59 -4.47
N VAL A 231 -26.52 -3.85 -4.24
CA VAL A 231 -25.61 -4.39 -5.26
C VAL A 231 -25.08 -5.74 -4.81
N LYS A 232 -25.44 -6.79 -5.53
CA LYS A 232 -24.92 -8.15 -5.33
C LYS A 232 -23.50 -8.27 -5.85
N VAL A 233 -22.68 -9.01 -5.13
CA VAL A 233 -21.28 -9.28 -5.48
C VAL A 233 -21.13 -10.75 -5.81
N TYR A 234 -20.73 -11.06 -7.04
CA TYR A 234 -20.46 -12.41 -7.51
C TYR A 234 -18.98 -12.63 -7.76
N VAL A 235 -18.47 -13.82 -7.45
CA VAL A 235 -17.10 -14.24 -7.81
C VAL A 235 -17.15 -15.60 -8.49
N ASP A 236 -16.69 -15.65 -9.75
CA ASP A 236 -16.78 -16.85 -10.61
C ASP A 236 -18.20 -17.47 -10.63
N GLY A 237 -19.23 -16.63 -10.53
CA GLY A 237 -20.65 -17.02 -10.53
C GLY A 237 -21.23 -17.36 -9.15
N PHE A 238 -20.45 -17.37 -8.08
CA PHE A 238 -20.94 -17.57 -6.71
C PHE A 238 -21.31 -16.24 -6.06
N LEU A 239 -22.51 -16.14 -5.49
CA LEU A 239 -22.93 -14.96 -4.72
C LEU A 239 -22.12 -14.91 -3.42
N LEU A 240 -21.33 -13.85 -3.27
CA LEU A 240 -20.49 -13.62 -2.09
C LEU A 240 -21.23 -12.79 -1.03
N GLY A 241 -22.16 -11.94 -1.44
CA GLY A 241 -22.98 -11.09 -0.59
C GLY A 241 -23.33 -9.77 -1.28
N TYR A 242 -23.51 -8.71 -0.49
CA TYR A 242 -23.93 -7.39 -0.95
C TYR A 242 -22.91 -6.31 -0.60
N ILE A 243 -22.86 -5.23 -1.39
CA ILE A 243 -22.19 -3.99 -1.00
C ILE A 243 -22.95 -3.37 0.19
N PRO A 244 -22.27 -2.80 1.20
CA PRO A 244 -22.93 -2.13 2.32
C PRO A 244 -23.76 -0.95 1.82
N LYS A 245 -24.92 -0.74 2.44
CA LYS A 245 -25.85 0.34 2.06
C LYS A 245 -25.22 1.73 1.99
N THR A 246 -24.24 2.00 2.85
CA THR A 246 -23.51 3.30 2.88
C THR A 246 -22.69 3.57 1.62
N GLU A 247 -22.42 2.54 0.82
CA GLU A 247 -21.57 2.60 -0.36
C GLU A 247 -22.30 2.07 -1.61
N SER A 248 -23.52 1.53 -1.45
CA SER A 248 -24.28 0.91 -2.51
C SER A 248 -24.78 1.94 -3.53
N GLU A 249 -25.19 3.13 -3.09
CA GLU A 249 -25.58 4.25 -3.96
C GLU A 249 -24.44 4.68 -4.90
N LEU A 250 -23.23 4.86 -4.38
CA LEU A 250 -22.06 5.24 -5.17
C LEU A 250 -21.73 4.20 -6.25
N ILE A 251 -21.73 2.91 -5.88
CA ILE A 251 -21.47 1.81 -6.80
C ILE A 251 -22.58 1.69 -7.84
N HIS A 252 -23.83 1.85 -7.42
CA HIS A 252 -25.00 1.84 -8.28
C HIS A 252 -24.92 2.95 -9.34
N ASP A 253 -24.51 4.15 -8.96
CA ASP A 253 -24.31 5.27 -9.88
C ASP A 253 -23.19 5.00 -10.89
N PHE A 254 -22.05 4.44 -10.46
CA PHE A 254 -20.97 4.09 -11.37
C PHE A 254 -21.36 3.00 -12.39
N ILE A 255 -22.14 2.01 -11.96
CA ILE A 255 -22.68 0.99 -12.86
C ILE A 255 -23.61 1.64 -13.90
N ASN A 256 -24.50 2.52 -13.48
CA ASN A 256 -25.44 3.20 -14.38
C ASN A 256 -24.75 4.18 -15.35
N GLN A 257 -23.66 4.80 -14.93
CA GLN A 257 -22.85 5.69 -15.77
C GLN A 257 -21.94 4.93 -16.74
N GLY A 258 -21.89 3.60 -16.68
CA GLY A 258 -21.00 2.78 -17.52
C GLY A 258 -19.52 2.99 -17.22
N LYS A 259 -19.17 3.45 -16.02
CA LYS A 259 -17.77 3.67 -15.61
C LYS A 259 -17.10 2.36 -15.26
N ASP A 260 -15.82 2.22 -15.63
CA ASP A 260 -15.00 1.07 -15.24
C ASP A 260 -14.60 1.15 -13.76
N ILE A 261 -15.11 0.21 -12.94
CA ILE A 261 -14.78 0.13 -11.52
C ILE A 261 -13.67 -0.91 -11.32
N LYS A 262 -12.58 -0.53 -10.65
CA LYS A 262 -11.58 -1.48 -10.13
C LYS A 262 -11.76 -1.67 -8.63
N GLY A 263 -11.93 -2.91 -8.20
CA GLY A 263 -12.28 -3.24 -6.82
C GLY A 263 -11.53 -4.47 -6.32
N LYS A 264 -11.16 -4.44 -5.04
CA LYS A 264 -10.51 -5.53 -4.33
C LYS A 264 -11.43 -6.05 -3.24
N VAL A 265 -11.58 -7.38 -3.16
CA VAL A 265 -12.47 -7.99 -2.16
C VAL A 265 -11.70 -8.74 -1.10
N VAL A 266 -11.93 -8.34 0.16
CA VAL A 266 -11.35 -9.00 1.33
C VAL A 266 -12.40 -9.89 1.99
N ILE A 267 -12.22 -11.21 1.88
CA ILE A 267 -13.10 -12.19 2.50
C ILE A 267 -12.63 -12.45 3.94
N ARG A 268 -13.51 -12.38 4.94
CA ARG A 268 -13.14 -12.70 6.34
C ARG A 268 -13.38 -14.19 6.63
N GLY A 269 -12.50 -14.83 7.41
CA GLY A 269 -12.70 -16.19 7.91
C GLY A 269 -11.78 -17.29 7.34
N GLY A 270 -10.80 -16.93 6.51
CA GLY A 270 -9.85 -17.91 5.96
C GLY A 270 -8.91 -18.47 7.02
N LYS A 271 -8.75 -19.80 7.00
CA LYS A 271 -7.74 -20.52 7.78
C LYS A 271 -6.35 -20.29 7.20
N HIS A 272 -5.38 -20.02 8.06
CA HIS A 272 -3.97 -19.89 7.69
C HIS A 272 -3.08 -20.47 8.80
N MET A 273 -1.88 -20.88 8.42
CA MET A 273 -0.81 -21.25 9.34
C MET A 273 -0.03 -19.99 9.74
N THR A 274 0.37 -19.91 11.00
CA THR A 274 1.30 -18.91 11.56
C THR A 274 2.19 -19.58 12.62
N LEU A 275 3.17 -18.85 13.14
CA LEU A 275 3.89 -19.22 14.36
C LEU A 275 3.20 -18.59 15.58
N ASN A 276 3.11 -19.34 16.68
CA ASN A 276 2.72 -18.82 17.99
C ASN A 276 3.92 -18.16 18.70
N ASP A 277 3.74 -17.70 19.94
CA ASP A 277 4.79 -17.03 20.72
C ASP A 277 5.99 -17.94 21.06
N ASP A 278 5.82 -19.26 20.92
CA ASP A 278 6.85 -20.30 21.15
C ASP A 278 7.49 -20.81 19.84
N ASP A 279 7.32 -20.11 18.72
CA ASP A 279 7.78 -20.49 17.38
C ASP A 279 7.22 -21.86 16.88
N GLU A 280 6.06 -22.27 17.38
CA GLU A 280 5.35 -23.46 16.92
C GLU A 280 4.25 -23.13 15.91
N LEU A 281 4.01 -24.04 14.96
CA LEU A 281 2.96 -23.86 13.96
C LEU A 281 1.57 -23.94 14.61
N GLU A 282 0.74 -22.93 14.35
CA GLU A 282 -0.68 -22.92 14.71
C GLU A 282 -1.59 -22.56 13.53
N GLU A 283 -2.76 -23.20 13.44
CA GLU A 283 -3.79 -22.89 12.45
C GLU A 283 -4.78 -21.88 13.03
N VAL A 284 -4.74 -20.64 12.54
CA VAL A 284 -5.59 -19.53 12.99
C VAL A 284 -6.61 -19.17 11.92
N ARG A 285 -7.80 -18.70 12.33
CA ARG A 285 -8.78 -18.09 11.43
C ARG A 285 -8.53 -16.58 11.37
N GLY A 286 -8.34 -16.03 10.17
CA GLY A 286 -8.08 -14.61 9.96
C GLY A 286 -8.76 -14.05 8.72
N LYS A 287 -8.35 -12.83 8.32
CA LYS A 287 -8.79 -12.20 7.06
C LYS A 287 -8.14 -12.94 5.89
N TYR A 288 -8.94 -13.42 4.94
CA TYR A 288 -8.52 -14.01 3.67
C TYR A 288 -8.48 -12.90 2.61
N TYR A 289 -7.27 -12.46 2.26
CA TYR A 289 -7.10 -11.40 1.26
C TYR A 289 -7.10 -12.02 -0.14
N SER A 290 -8.04 -11.61 -0.98
CA SER A 290 -8.00 -11.87 -2.40
C SER A 290 -7.84 -10.56 -3.16
N ASP A 291 -6.78 -10.47 -3.95
CA ASP A 291 -6.61 -9.38 -4.89
C ASP A 291 -7.39 -9.78 -6.15
N LEU A 292 -8.55 -9.15 -6.38
CA LEU A 292 -9.36 -9.35 -7.58
C LEU A 292 -9.25 -8.08 -8.42
N THR A 293 -9.24 -8.25 -9.73
CA THR A 293 -9.22 -7.13 -10.68
C THR A 293 -10.48 -7.20 -11.50
N LEU A 294 -11.19 -6.09 -11.53
CA LEU A 294 -12.45 -5.93 -12.24
C LEU A 294 -12.22 -5.35 -13.62
N LYS A 295 -13.07 -5.80 -14.55
CA LYS A 295 -13.42 -5.11 -15.78
C LYS A 295 -14.93 -5.22 -15.89
N ILE A 296 -15.62 -4.09 -15.98
CA ILE A 296 -17.04 -4.10 -16.33
C ILE A 296 -17.11 -4.40 -17.84
N GLN A 297 -18.00 -5.31 -18.22
CA GLN A 297 -18.31 -5.61 -19.62
C GLN A 297 -19.70 -5.10 -19.93
#